data_AF-A0A2S9WZ93-F1
#
_entry.id   AF-A0A2S9WZ93-F1
#
_cell.length_a   1.000
_cell.length_b   1.000
_cell.length_c   1.000
_cell.angle_alpha   90.00
_cell.angle_beta   90.00
_cell.angle_gamma   90.00
#
_symmetry.space_group_name_H-M   'P 1'
#
loop_
_entity.id
_entity.type
_entity.pdbx_description
1 polymer ?
#
loop_
_entity_poly.entity_id
_entity_poly.type
_entity_poly.pdbx_seq_one_letter_code
_entity_poly.pdbx_strand_id
1 'polypeptide(L)'
;MIKCYLPLFAVFLLSGCGGEPLRSADYYMQNQKELGAELKNCRNRGIDPFGDSREAQNCRAASQAETNLYFGVKPSQTTAKQESN
;
A
#
# COMPACT_ATOMS: atom_id res chain seq x y z
N MET A 1 -21.59 -14.25 -35.49
CA MET A 1 -20.35 -14.02 -36.26
C MET A 1 -20.12 -12.52 -36.40
N ILE A 2 -19.32 -11.91 -35.52
CA ILE A 2 -18.81 -10.54 -35.65
C ILE A 2 -17.29 -10.62 -35.51
N LYS A 3 -16.60 -10.08 -36.52
CA LYS A 3 -15.18 -10.25 -36.84
C LYS A 3 -14.31 -9.44 -35.86
N CYS A 4 -13.36 -10.11 -35.21
CA CYS A 4 -12.26 -9.49 -34.49
C CYS A 4 -11.30 -8.85 -35.52
N TYR A 5 -11.41 -7.53 -35.72
CA TYR A 5 -10.35 -6.78 -36.37
C TYR A 5 -9.30 -6.46 -35.30
N LEU A 6 -8.17 -7.16 -35.38
CA LEU A 6 -6.90 -6.74 -34.79
C LEU A 6 -6.41 -5.50 -35.55
N PRO A 7 -6.28 -4.31 -34.93
CA PRO A 7 -5.23 -3.41 -35.30
C PRO A 7 -3.95 -3.85 -34.60
N LEU A 8 -2.89 -4.01 -35.38
CA LEU A 8 -1.48 -4.15 -35.00
C LEU A 8 -0.94 -2.90 -34.29
N PHE A 9 -1.69 -2.33 -33.35
CA PHE A 9 -1.22 -1.29 -32.42
C PHE A 9 -1.14 -1.90 -31.03
N ALA A 10 -0.03 -2.60 -30.82
CA ALA A 10 0.60 -2.67 -29.52
C ALA A 10 0.67 -1.24 -28.96
N VAL A 11 -0.04 -0.99 -27.86
CA VAL A 11 0.55 -0.85 -26.54
C VAL A 11 -0.63 -0.95 -25.59
N PHE A 12 -0.58 -2.01 -24.80
CA PHE A 12 -1.16 -2.12 -23.47
C PHE A 12 -1.12 -0.77 -22.73
N LEU A 13 -2.11 0.09 -22.92
CA LEU A 13 -2.51 1.03 -21.88
C LEU A 13 -3.42 0.25 -20.94
N LEU A 14 -2.82 -0.74 -20.26
CA LEU A 14 -3.15 -0.96 -18.86
C LEU A 14 -2.79 0.37 -18.18
N SER A 15 -3.71 1.32 -18.19
CA SER A 15 -3.85 2.28 -17.11
C SER A 15 -4.27 1.48 -15.88
N GLY A 16 -3.40 0.57 -15.42
CA GLY A 16 -3.49 0.03 -14.09
C GLY A 16 -3.35 1.23 -13.18
N CYS A 17 -4.39 1.53 -12.42
CA CYS A 17 -4.36 2.47 -11.32
C CYS A 17 -3.06 2.28 -10.53
N GLY A 18 -2.06 3.12 -10.81
CA GLY A 18 -0.73 3.09 -10.22
C GLY A 18 -0.76 3.66 -8.79
N GLY A 19 -1.74 3.22 -8.00
CA GLY A 19 -1.71 3.46 -6.56
C GLY A 19 -0.63 2.56 -5.98
N GLU A 20 0.18 3.13 -5.09
CA GLU A 20 1.19 2.37 -4.34
C GLU A 20 0.57 1.08 -3.78
N PRO A 21 1.32 -0.03 -3.75
CA PRO A 21 0.81 -1.27 -3.16
C PRO A 21 0.40 -1.00 -1.71
N LEU A 22 -0.75 -1.56 -1.31
CA LEU A 22 -1.21 -1.45 0.07
C LEU A 22 -0.23 -2.24 0.95
N ARG A 23 0.37 -1.58 1.94
CA ARG A 23 1.36 -2.17 2.83
C ARG A 23 0.77 -2.35 4.22
N SER A 24 1.04 -3.50 4.84
CA SER A 24 0.59 -3.80 6.19
C SER A 24 1.56 -3.24 7.25
N ALA A 25 1.11 -3.16 8.50
CA ALA A 25 1.98 -2.80 9.62
C ALA A 25 3.18 -3.75 9.72
N ASP A 26 2.97 -5.05 9.53
CA ASP A 26 4.04 -6.08 9.55
C ASP A 26 5.11 -5.85 8.47
N TYR A 27 4.73 -5.34 7.30
CA TYR A 27 5.69 -4.95 6.26
C TYR A 27 6.59 -3.82 6.75
N TYR A 28 6.01 -2.77 7.32
CA TYR A 28 6.76 -1.61 7.80
C TYR A 28 7.62 -1.93 9.03
N MET A 29 7.17 -2.84 9.90
CA MET A 29 7.97 -3.32 11.03
C MET A 29 9.24 -4.05 10.57
N GLN A 30 9.15 -4.82 9.49
CA GLN A 30 10.31 -5.48 8.86
C GLN A 30 11.17 -4.48 8.06
N ASN A 31 10.55 -3.46 7.48
CA ASN A 31 11.19 -2.45 6.63
C ASN A 31 11.21 -1.06 7.31
N GLN A 32 11.93 -0.92 8.42
CA GLN A 32 11.96 0.32 9.21
C GLN A 32 12.40 1.57 8.42
N LYS A 33 13.20 1.41 7.36
CA LYS A 33 13.57 2.52 6.46
C LYS A 33 12.37 3.04 5.68
N GLU A 34 11.52 2.15 5.18
CA GLU A 34 10.29 2.52 4.49
C GLU A 34 9.25 3.05 5.47
N LEU A 35 9.19 2.52 6.69
CA LEU A 35 8.34 3.07 7.76
C LEU A 35 8.62 4.56 7.99
N GLY A 36 9.88 4.93 8.20
CA GLY A 36 10.25 6.33 8.44
C GLY A 36 9.95 7.24 7.24
N ALA A 37 10.14 6.72 6.02
CA ALA A 37 9.80 7.44 4.79
C ALA A 37 8.28 7.65 4.66
N GLU A 38 7.48 6.63 4.93
CA GLU A 38 6.02 6.67 4.86
C GLU A 38 5.45 7.63 5.89
N LEU A 39 5.85 7.52 7.16
CA LEU A 39 5.39 8.45 8.22
C LEU A 39 5.69 9.91 7.88
N LYS A 40 6.89 10.16 7.35
CA LYS A 40 7.27 11.50 6.88
C LYS A 40 6.41 11.94 5.70
N ASN A 41 6.12 11.04 4.76
CA ASN A 41 5.25 11.30 3.62
C ASN A 41 3.83 11.69 4.09
N CYS A 42 3.23 10.88 4.96
CA CYS A 42 1.94 11.12 5.59
C CYS A 42 1.87 12.48 6.27
N ARG A 43 2.89 12.81 7.07
CA ARG A 43 2.97 14.09 7.78
C ARG A 43 3.15 15.27 6.83
N ASN A 44 4.01 15.14 5.82
CA ASN A 44 4.27 16.21 4.86
C ASN A 44 3.08 16.51 3.96
N ARG A 45 2.33 15.48 3.57
CA ARG A 45 1.14 15.61 2.71
C ARG A 45 -0.13 15.92 3.51
N GLY A 46 -0.09 15.85 4.84
CA GLY A 46 -1.28 16.02 5.68
C GLY A 46 -2.34 14.97 5.39
N ILE A 47 -1.94 13.74 5.09
CA ILE A 47 -2.88 12.66 4.78
C ILE A 47 -3.60 12.26 6.06
N ASP A 48 -4.92 12.31 6.02
CA ASP A 48 -5.77 11.86 7.12
C ASP A 48 -5.79 10.31 7.17
N PRO A 49 -5.35 9.68 8.27
CA PRO A 49 -5.28 8.22 8.41
C PRO A 49 -6.66 7.57 8.61
N PHE A 50 -7.74 8.35 8.68
CA PHE A 50 -9.12 7.90 8.71
C PHE A 50 -9.82 8.01 7.34
N GLY A 51 -9.14 8.56 6.33
CA GLY A 51 -9.63 8.54 4.96
C GLY A 51 -9.68 7.14 4.36
N ASP A 52 -10.54 6.97 3.36
CA ASP A 52 -10.66 5.73 2.58
C ASP A 52 -9.60 5.61 1.48
N SER A 53 -8.75 6.63 1.31
CA SER A 53 -7.70 6.62 0.30
C SER A 53 -6.64 5.56 0.59
N ARG A 54 -5.99 5.09 -0.47
CA ARG A 54 -4.94 4.09 -0.35
C ARG A 54 -3.76 4.59 0.47
N GLU A 55 -3.42 5.87 0.30
CA GLU A 55 -2.38 6.49 1.09
C GLU A 55 -2.77 6.61 2.57
N ALA A 56 -4.04 6.91 2.89
CA ALA A 56 -4.52 6.95 4.27
C ALA A 56 -4.38 5.59 4.97
N GLN A 57 -4.68 4.51 4.25
CA GLN A 57 -4.50 3.15 4.75
C GLN A 57 -3.02 2.81 5.00
N ASN A 58 -2.12 3.20 4.09
CA ASN A 58 -0.67 3.05 4.28
C ASN A 58 -0.16 3.88 5.47
N CYS A 59 -0.64 5.11 5.63
CA CYS A 59 -0.32 5.97 6.77
C CYS A 59 -0.77 5.36 8.10
N ARG A 60 -1.98 4.79 8.14
CA ARG A 60 -2.47 4.07 9.31
C ARG A 60 -1.61 2.86 9.62
N ALA A 61 -1.27 2.05 8.61
CA ALA A 61 -0.42 0.87 8.77
C ALA A 61 0.99 1.24 9.26
N ALA A 62 1.59 2.32 8.73
CA ALA A 62 2.87 2.85 9.18
C ALA A 62 2.81 3.34 10.64
N SER A 63 1.79 4.12 11.01
CA SER A 63 1.63 4.59 12.40
C SER A 63 1.42 3.42 13.39
N GLN A 64 0.67 2.40 12.97
CA GLN A 64 0.49 1.19 13.76
C GLN A 64 1.81 0.40 13.90
N ALA A 65 2.61 0.31 12.84
CA ALA A 65 3.93 -0.32 12.88
C ALA A 65 4.90 0.42 13.81
N GLU A 66 4.91 1.75 13.79
CA GLU A 66 5.71 2.56 14.72
C GLU A 66 5.30 2.29 16.18
N THR A 67 4.00 2.27 16.45
CA THR A 67 3.44 1.94 17.76
C THR A 67 3.84 0.53 18.19
N ASN A 68 3.71 -0.45 17.30
CA ASN A 68 4.09 -1.84 17.55
C ASN A 68 5.59 -1.98 17.86
N LEU A 69 6.46 -1.30 17.12
CA LEU A 69 7.89 -1.27 17.40
C LEU A 69 8.19 -0.62 18.76
N TYR A 70 7.51 0.47 19.09
CA TYR A 70 7.67 1.17 20.37
C TYR A 70 7.29 0.29 21.57
N PHE A 71 6.18 -0.47 21.45
CA PHE A 71 5.73 -1.40 22.50
C PHE A 71 6.38 -2.79 22.42
N GLY A 72 7.35 -3.00 21.52
CA GLY A 72 8.04 -4.28 21.38
C GLY A 72 7.17 -5.43 20.87
N VAL A 73 6.06 -5.11 20.20
CA VAL A 73 5.23 -6.07 19.49
C VAL A 73 6.05 -6.65 18.34
N LYS A 74 6.01 -7.97 18.15
CA LYS A 74 6.69 -8.64 17.04
C LYS A 74 5.79 -8.64 15.80
N PRO A 75 6.34 -8.49 14.59
CA PRO A 75 5.53 -8.58 13.39
C PRO A 75 4.89 -9.98 13.34
N SER A 76 3.58 -10.03 13.15
CA SER A 76 2.89 -11.27 12.90
C SER A 76 3.32 -11.77 11.53
N GLN A 77 3.73 -13.03 11.40
CA GLN A 77 4.01 -13.63 10.09
C GLN A 77 2.72 -13.92 9.31
N THR A 78 1.73 -13.01 9.35
CA THR A 78 0.54 -13.11 8.53
C THR A 78 0.82 -12.42 7.21
N THR A 79 1.71 -13.04 6.44
CA THR A 79 1.87 -12.79 5.02
C THR A 79 0.51 -12.92 4.33
N ALA A 80 0.10 -11.87 3.62
CA ALA A 80 -0.77 -11.97 2.45
C ALA A 80 -2.16 -12.62 2.62
N LYS A 81 -3.00 -12.08 3.51
CA LYS A 81 -4.47 -12.24 3.36
C LYS A 81 -5.24 -10.95 3.59
N GLN A 82 -5.24 -10.07 2.59
CA GLN A 82 -6.37 -9.18 2.31
C GLN A 82 -6.41 -8.99 0.79
N GLU A 83 -7.47 -9.24 0.04
CA GLU A 83 -8.72 -9.97 0.21
C GLU A 83 -9.17 -10.14 -1.25
N SER A 84 -9.02 -11.35 -1.82
CA SER A 84 -9.57 -11.65 -3.14
C SER A 84 -11.00 -12.11 -2.90
N ASN A 85 -11.95 -11.20 -3.05
CA ASN A 85 -13.34 -11.54 -3.30
C ASN A 85 -13.80 -10.76 -4.53
#